data_AF-N8WAD0-F1
#
_entry.id   AF-N8WAD0-F1
#
_cell.length_a   1.000
_cell.length_b   1.000
_cell.length_c   1.000
_cell.angle_alpha   90.00
_cell.angle_beta   90.00
_cell.angle_gamma   90.00
#
_symmetry.space_group_name_H-M   'P 1'
#
loop_
_entity.id
_entity.type
_entity.pdbx_description
1 polymer ?
#
loop_
_entity_poly.entity_id
_entity_poly.type
_entity_poly.pdbx_seq_one_letter_code
_entity_poly.pdbx_strand_id
1 'polypeptide(L)'
;MNKTLDSRERISARISKELYERLNKAAEISGTTLNSFIVQIATREAEQIIEKYNYKVLSFSNLEDALWFKQQVEGPALSNKNLKEAFKSYKEVLNDPATNARLRQLN
;
A
#
# COMPACT_ATOMS: atom_id res chain seq x y z
N MET A 1 1.04 -24.12 24.13
CA MET A 1 0.14 -23.27 24.94
C MET A 1 -0.90 -22.67 24.01
N ASN A 2 -2.16 -23.07 24.17
CA ASN A 2 -3.30 -22.68 23.34
C ASN A 2 -3.73 -21.24 23.64
N LYS A 3 -3.83 -20.40 22.61
CA LYS A 3 -4.65 -19.19 22.64
C LYS A 3 -5.27 -18.94 21.26
N THR A 4 -6.21 -19.79 20.87
CA THR A 4 -7.03 -19.58 19.67
C THR A 4 -8.50 -19.82 20.03
N LEU A 5 -9.07 -18.89 20.79
CA LEU A 5 -10.50 -18.78 21.05
C LEU A 5 -10.86 -17.28 21.04
N ASP A 6 -11.30 -16.81 19.86
CA ASP A 6 -12.23 -15.71 19.64
C ASP A 6 -12.03 -14.43 20.49
N SER A 7 -10.87 -13.77 20.38
CA SER A 7 -10.70 -12.43 20.95
C SER A 7 -11.40 -11.39 20.06
N ARG A 8 -12.71 -11.23 20.27
CA ARG A 8 -13.49 -10.15 19.63
C ARG A 8 -13.18 -8.82 20.31
N GLU A 9 -12.60 -7.89 19.55
CA GLU A 9 -12.42 -6.51 19.99
C GLU A 9 -13.66 -5.67 19.69
N ARG A 10 -13.92 -4.65 20.53
CA ARG A 10 -15.07 -3.76 20.40
C ARG A 10 -14.64 -2.40 19.88
N ILE A 11 -15.32 -1.91 18.85
CA ILE A 11 -15.21 -0.54 18.39
C ILE A 11 -16.28 0.28 19.13
N SER A 12 -15.88 1.40 19.75
CA SER A 12 -16.80 2.30 20.45
C SER A 12 -16.44 3.75 20.15
N ALA A 13 -17.40 4.52 19.65
CA ALA A 13 -17.23 5.92 19.31
C ALA A 13 -18.49 6.71 19.69
N ARG A 14 -18.31 7.96 20.12
CA ARG A 14 -19.41 8.89 20.36
C ARG A 14 -19.64 9.72 19.10
N ILE A 15 -20.88 9.80 18.65
CA ILE A 15 -21.27 10.56 17.47
C ILE A 15 -22.44 11.49 17.80
N SER A 16 -22.58 12.58 17.04
CA SER A 16 -23.72 13.47 17.17
C SER A 16 -25.02 12.78 16.71
N LYS A 17 -26.16 13.27 17.19
CA LYS A 17 -27.48 12.76 16.78
C LYS A 17 -27.68 12.86 15.25
N GLU A 18 -27.28 13.98 14.66
CA GLU A 18 -27.37 14.20 13.22
C GLU A 18 -26.55 13.17 12.42
N LEU A 19 -25.33 12.87 12.86
CA LEU A 19 -24.50 11.86 12.21
C LEU A 19 -25.10 10.45 12.37
N TYR A 20 -25.63 10.13 13.55
CA TYR A 20 -26.33 8.87 13.82
C TYR A 20 -27.53 8.66 12.88
N GLU A 21 -28.36 9.68 12.68
CA GLU A 21 -29.52 9.61 11.78
C GLU A 21 -29.11 9.39 10.32
N ARG A 22 -28.09 10.13 9.85
CA ARG A 22 -27.55 9.97 8.49
C ARG A 22 -26.99 8.57 8.24
N LEU A 23 -26.20 8.04 9.18
CA LEU A 23 -25.63 6.70 9.07
C LEU A 23 -26.70 5.60 9.13
N ASN A 24 -27.72 5.75 9.98
CA ASN A 24 -28.85 4.82 10.01
C ASN A 24 -29.60 4.81 8.68
N LYS A 25 -29.87 5.99 8.10
CA LYS A 25 -30.55 6.08 6.81
C LYS A 25 -29.74 5.37 5.71
N ALA A 26 -28.42 5.54 5.70
CA ALA A 26 -27.54 4.84 4.77
C ALA A 26 -27.54 3.32 4.99
N ALA A 27 -27.55 2.86 6.25
CA ALA A 27 -27.63 1.45 6.59
C ALA A 27 -28.96 0.83 6.15
N GLU A 28 -30.08 1.52 6.37
CA GLU A 28 -31.42 1.12 5.88
C GLU A 28 -31.44 0.97 4.36
N ILE A 29 -30.94 1.97 3.63
CA ILE A 29 -30.86 1.94 2.16
C ILE A 29 -30.00 0.77 1.68
N SER A 30 -28.93 0.47 2.42
CA SER A 30 -28.02 -0.65 2.13
C SER A 30 -28.56 -2.01 2.59
N GLY A 31 -29.73 -2.06 3.23
CA GLY A 31 -30.35 -3.31 3.72
C GLY A 31 -29.61 -3.98 4.87
N THR A 32 -28.88 -3.22 5.69
CA THR A 32 -28.04 -3.74 6.79
C THR A 32 -28.29 -2.99 8.10
N THR A 33 -27.84 -3.53 9.22
CA THR A 33 -27.88 -2.81 10.50
C THR A 33 -26.80 -1.74 10.56
N LEU A 34 -26.99 -0.70 11.38
CA LEU A 34 -25.99 0.37 11.54
C LEU A 34 -24.61 -0.16 11.91
N ASN A 35 -24.53 -1.10 12.86
CA ASN A 35 -23.25 -1.65 13.31
C ASN A 35 -22.55 -2.39 12.16
N SER A 36 -23.29 -3.24 11.44
CA SER A 36 -22.76 -3.95 10.28
C SER A 36 -22.35 -2.99 9.16
N PHE A 37 -23.13 -1.93 8.92
CA PHE A 37 -22.81 -0.88 7.96
C PHE A 37 -21.47 -0.21 8.27
N ILE A 38 -21.29 0.24 9.52
CA ILE A 38 -20.07 0.92 9.96
C ILE A 38 -18.87 0.00 9.82
N VAL A 39 -18.98 -1.26 10.25
CA VAL A 39 -17.88 -2.24 10.12
C VAL A 39 -17.53 -2.44 8.64
N GLN A 40 -18.51 -2.63 7.76
CA GLN A 40 -18.26 -2.83 6.33
C GLN A 40 -17.56 -1.63 5.68
N ILE A 41 -18.01 -0.41 5.98
CA ILE A 41 -17.40 0.82 5.45
C ILE A 41 -15.99 1.01 6.00
N ALA A 42 -15.79 0.82 7.31
CA ALA A 42 -14.49 0.96 7.95
C ALA A 42 -13.48 -0.06 7.42
N THR A 43 -13.89 -1.32 7.23
CA THR A 43 -13.04 -2.36 6.63
C THR A 43 -12.63 -1.98 5.21
N ARG A 44 -13.57 -1.58 4.36
CA ARG A 44 -13.28 -1.19 2.97
C ARG A 44 -12.29 -0.03 2.90
N GLU A 45 -12.52 1.01 3.71
CA GLU A 45 -11.64 2.17 3.74
C GLU A 45 -10.24 1.80 4.26
N ALA A 46 -10.17 0.97 5.31
CA ALA A 46 -8.90 0.48 5.84
C ALA A 46 -8.11 -0.32 4.79
N GLU A 47 -8.77 -1.22 4.06
CA GLU A 47 -8.16 -2.00 2.97
C GLU A 47 -7.61 -1.08 1.88
N GLN A 48 -8.39 -0.09 1.43
CA GLN A 48 -7.96 0.87 0.41
C GLN A 48 -6.74 1.69 0.86
N ILE A 49 -6.73 2.17 2.11
CA ILE A 49 -5.59 2.91 2.68
C ILE A 49 -4.35 2.00 2.74
N ILE A 50 -4.50 0.76 3.22
CA ILE A 50 -3.40 -0.20 3.33
C ILE A 50 -2.85 -0.56 1.95
N GLU A 51 -3.70 -0.79 0.95
CA GLU A 51 -3.28 -1.08 -0.42
C GLU A 51 -2.50 0.08 -1.05
N LYS A 52 -3.00 1.30 -0.87
CA LYS A 52 -2.36 2.53 -1.36
C LYS A 52 -1.01 2.76 -0.68
N TYR A 53 -0.94 2.56 0.64
CA TYR A 53 0.31 2.72 1.40
C TYR A 53 1.36 1.67 1.00
N ASN A 54 0.95 0.42 0.80
CA ASN A 54 1.84 -0.67 0.43
C ASN A 54 2.28 -0.65 -1.04
N TYR A 55 1.95 0.40 -1.81
CA TYR A 55 2.21 0.49 -3.25
C TYR A 55 1.72 -0.74 -4.04
N LYS A 56 0.68 -1.45 -3.55
CA LYS A 56 0.14 -2.63 -4.24
C LYS A 56 -0.55 -2.26 -5.55
N VAL A 57 -0.92 -0.99 -5.70
CA VAL A 57 -1.62 -0.47 -6.87
C VAL A 57 -0.75 0.58 -7.54
N LEU A 58 -0.30 0.27 -8.75
CA LEU A 58 0.23 1.26 -9.70
C LEU A 58 -0.97 1.79 -10.51
N SER A 59 -1.33 3.05 -10.31
CA SER A 59 -2.36 3.71 -11.09
C SER A 59 -1.74 4.48 -12.25
N PHE A 60 -2.32 4.34 -13.44
CA PHE A 60 -1.92 5.06 -14.64
C PHE A 60 -2.97 6.11 -14.97
N SER A 61 -2.53 7.29 -15.40
CA SER A 61 -3.44 8.40 -15.74
C SER A 61 -4.19 8.18 -17.06
N ASN A 62 -3.65 7.37 -17.96
CA ASN A 62 -4.26 7.02 -19.24
C ASN A 62 -3.91 5.57 -19.63
N LEU A 63 -4.64 5.04 -20.63
CA LEU A 63 -4.46 3.67 -21.11
C LEU A 63 -3.13 3.49 -21.85
N GLU A 64 -2.63 4.52 -22.53
CA GLU A 64 -1.39 4.47 -23.32
C GLU A 64 -0.17 4.21 -22.42
N ASP A 65 -0.05 4.94 -21.31
CA ASP A 65 1.00 4.76 -20.30
C ASP A 65 0.94 3.36 -19.68
N ALA A 66 -0.27 2.85 -19.41
CA ALA A 66 -0.46 1.51 -18.87
C ALA A 66 0.01 0.42 -19.84
N LEU A 67 -0.32 0.57 -21.14
CA LEU A 67 0.10 -0.34 -22.19
C LEU A 67 1.61 -0.28 -22.42
N TRP A 68 2.17 0.93 -22.45
CA TRP A 68 3.61 1.14 -22.56
C TRP A 68 4.34 0.47 -21.38
N PHE A 69 3.89 0.73 -20.15
CA PHE A 69 4.48 0.13 -18.95
C PHE A 69 4.41 -1.40 -18.97
N LYS A 70 3.26 -1.97 -19.33
CA LYS A 70 3.09 -3.42 -19.48
C LYS A 70 4.11 -4.00 -20.46
N GLN A 71 4.28 -3.37 -21.63
CA GLN A 71 5.27 -3.81 -22.62
C GLN A 71 6.70 -3.76 -22.08
N GLN A 72 7.05 -2.74 -21.28
CA GLN A 72 8.37 -2.64 -20.69
C GLN A 72 8.61 -3.69 -19.60
N VAL A 73 7.60 -4.03 -18.80
CA VAL A 73 7.70 -5.05 -17.75
C VAL A 73 7.75 -6.47 -18.32
N GLU A 74 6.99 -6.74 -19.39
CA GLU A 74 7.00 -8.05 -20.07
C GLU A 74 8.23 -8.23 -20.98
N GLY A 75 8.82 -7.13 -21.43
CA GLY A 75 10.02 -7.12 -22.27
C GLY A 75 11.32 -7.34 -21.49
N PRO A 76 12.44 -7.58 -22.20
CA PRO A 76 13.75 -7.67 -21.56
C PRO A 76 14.16 -6.33 -20.95
N ALA A 77 14.75 -6.35 -19.74
CA ALA A 77 15.25 -5.15 -19.09
C ALA A 77 16.48 -4.58 -19.84
N LEU A 78 16.22 -3.67 -20.78
CA LEU A 78 17.27 -3.01 -21.57
C LEU A 78 17.89 -1.87 -20.77
N SER A 79 19.15 -2.04 -20.38
CA SER A 79 19.93 -0.99 -19.70
C SER A 79 20.49 0.01 -20.71
N ASN A 80 20.17 1.30 -20.51
CA ASN A 80 20.76 2.37 -21.30
C ASN A 80 22.23 2.62 -20.91
N LYS A 81 22.96 3.40 -21.72
CA LYS A 81 24.40 3.69 -21.49
C LYS A 81 24.63 4.33 -20.12
N ASN A 82 23.82 5.31 -19.76
CA ASN A 82 23.93 6.04 -18.49
C ASN A 82 23.75 5.12 -17.27
N LEU A 83 22.79 4.19 -17.31
CA LEU A 83 22.56 3.22 -16.24
C LEU A 83 23.72 2.23 -16.11
N LYS A 84 24.31 1.81 -17.23
CA LYS A 84 25.51 0.95 -17.24
C LYS A 84 26.71 1.65 -16.63
N GLU A 85 26.92 2.92 -16.96
CA GLU A 85 28.00 3.75 -16.40
C GLU A 85 27.80 3.99 -14.90
N ALA A 86 26.59 4.37 -14.47
CA ALA A 86 26.27 4.52 -13.06
C ALA A 86 26.50 3.23 -12.26
N PHE A 87 26.13 2.08 -12.83
CA PHE A 87 26.36 0.78 -12.19
C PHE A 87 27.85 0.41 -12.12
N LYS A 88 28.65 0.80 -13.12
CA LYS A 88 30.11 0.65 -13.10
C LYS A 88 30.72 1.48 -11.97
N SER A 89 30.36 2.76 -11.89
CA SER A 89 30.84 3.65 -10.81
C SER A 89 30.42 3.13 -9.43
N TYR A 90 29.20 2.64 -9.26
CA TYR A 90 28.75 2.03 -8.00
C TYR A 90 29.58 0.81 -7.61
N LYS A 91 29.91 -0.07 -8.57
CA LYS A 91 30.77 -1.23 -8.33
C LYS A 91 32.20 -0.85 -7.95
N GLU A 92 32.75 0.19 -8.58
CA GLU A 92 34.08 0.71 -8.26
C GLU A 92 34.12 1.25 -6.81
N VAL A 93 33.08 1.97 -6.39
CA VAL A 93 32.91 2.44 -5.00
C VAL A 93 32.81 1.29 -3.98
N LEU A 94 32.08 0.22 -4.32
CA LEU A 94 31.97 -0.97 -3.46
C LEU A 94 33.28 -1.76 -3.36
N ASN A 95 34.06 -1.81 -4.44
CA ASN A 95 35.30 -2.57 -4.49
C ASN A 95 36.51 -1.80 -3.93
N ASP A 96 36.37 -0.50 -3.67
CA ASP A 96 37.36 0.29 -2.94
C ASP A 96 37.35 -0.11 -1.44
N PRO A 97 38.46 -0.67 -0.92
CA PRO A 97 38.56 -1.12 0.47
C PRO A 97 38.32 -0.01 1.51
N ALA A 98 38.69 1.24 1.19
CA ALA A 98 38.53 2.38 2.09
C ALA A 98 37.07 2.81 2.22
N THR A 99 36.28 2.62 1.17
CA THR A 99 34.87 3.04 1.10
C THR A 99 33.92 1.94 1.58
N ASN A 100 34.21 0.67 1.31
CA ASN A 100 33.43 -0.47 1.80
C ASN A 100 33.45 -0.59 3.34
N ALA A 101 34.58 -0.23 3.98
CA ALA A 101 34.68 -0.18 5.44
C ALA A 101 33.75 0.87 6.08
N ARG A 102 33.52 2.01 5.41
CA ARG A 102 32.61 3.08 5.88
C ARG A 102 31.14 2.71 5.71
N LEU A 103 30.78 2.04 4.61
CA LEU A 103 29.40 1.61 4.35
C LEU A 103 28.92 0.52 5.33
N ARG A 104 29.83 -0.31 5.86
CA ARG A 104 29.50 -1.33 6.87
C ARG A 104 29.31 -0.79 8.29
N GLN A 105 29.74 0.43 8.58
CA GLN A 105 29.60 1.05 9.92
C GLN A 105 28.29 1.85 10.09
N LEU A 106 27.50 1.99 9.02
CA LEU A 106 26.25 2.77 8.98
C LEU A 106 24.98 1.90 8.96
N ASN A 107 25.12 0.57 9.05
CA ASN A 107 24.01 -0.40 9.14
C ASN A 107 24.02 -1.13 10.49
#